data_AF-Q839N1-F1
#
_entry.id   AF-Q839N1-F1
#
_cell.length_a   1.000
_cell.length_b   1.000
_cell.length_c   1.000
_cell.angle_alpha   90.00
_cell.angle_beta   90.00
_cell.angle_gamma   90.00
#
_symmetry.space_group_name_H-M   'P 1'
#
loop_
_entity.id
_entity.type
_entity.pdbx_description
1 polymer ?
#
loop_
_entity_poly.entity_id
_entity_poly.type
_entity_poly.pdbx_seq_one_letter_code
_entity_poly.pdbx_strand_id
1 'polypeptide(L)'
;MANRIQEIALTEKNLGSKIKAIYKTERDIYVNGAPVRGRVFTASSEKQRDFEIFVPHLRNSQMLNGREEVKLIDPVARINVKRNNIGNSRSIDMVVYAKRLEVVGGNK
;
A
#
# COMPACT_ATOMS: atom_id res chain seq x y z
N MET A 1 12.89 -8.90 21.97
CA MET A 1 13.54 -8.55 20.68
C MET A 1 12.50 -7.86 19.80
N ALA A 2 12.59 -6.53 19.64
CA ALA A 2 11.69 -5.79 18.76
C ALA A 2 12.09 -6.10 17.31
N ASN A 3 11.18 -6.66 16.51
CA ASN A 3 11.39 -6.75 15.06
C ASN A 3 11.50 -5.32 14.54
N ARG A 4 12.72 -4.87 14.21
CA ARG A 4 12.95 -3.57 13.59
C ARG A 4 12.38 -3.65 12.18
N ILE A 5 11.13 -3.22 12.02
CA ILE A 5 10.53 -3.05 10.69
C ILE A 5 11.42 -2.05 9.96
N GLN A 6 12.13 -2.51 8.92
CA GLN A 6 12.84 -1.60 8.04
C GLN A 6 11.82 -0.98 7.09
N GLU A 7 11.67 0.34 7.21
CA GLU A 7 10.90 1.14 6.28
C GLU A 7 11.85 1.68 5.23
N ILE A 8 11.55 1.42 3.97
CA ILE A 8 12.30 1.99 2.85
C ILE A 8 11.39 3.01 2.20
N ALA A 9 11.80 4.29 2.22
CA ALA A 9 11.09 5.34 1.51
C ALA A 9 11.04 5.01 0.02
N LEU A 10 9.82 4.99 -0.55
CA LEU A 10 9.61 4.75 -1.96
C LEU A 10 9.46 6.07 -2.69
N THR A 11 10.11 6.17 -3.84
CA THR A 11 10.05 7.34 -4.70
C THR A 11 9.50 6.96 -6.07
N GLU A 12 9.30 7.94 -6.94
CA GLU A 12 8.93 7.72 -8.34
C GLU A 12 9.91 6.80 -9.08
N LYS A 13 11.19 6.76 -8.68
CA LYS A 13 12.16 5.82 -9.25
C LYS A 13 11.81 4.35 -8.96
N ASN A 14 11.14 4.08 -7.84
CA ASN A 14 10.77 2.74 -7.41
C ASN A 14 9.38 2.35 -7.92
N LEU A 15 8.40 3.23 -7.76
CA LEU A 15 6.99 2.94 -8.08
C LEU A 15 6.54 3.50 -9.43
N GLY A 16 7.35 4.30 -10.14
CA GLY A 16 6.90 5.05 -11.31
C GLY A 16 6.02 6.26 -10.93
N SER A 17 5.73 7.09 -11.92
CA SER A 17 4.95 8.33 -11.75
C SER A 17 3.44 8.14 -11.84
N LYS A 18 2.98 7.11 -12.54
CA LYS A 18 1.55 6.80 -12.75
C LYS A 18 1.18 5.49 -12.07
N ILE A 19 0.52 5.60 -10.93
CA ILE A 19 0.03 4.45 -10.16
C ILE A 19 -1.47 4.34 -10.37
N LYS A 20 -1.95 3.17 -10.78
CA LYS A 20 -3.38 2.86 -10.86
C LYS A 20 -3.75 1.88 -9.75
N ALA A 21 -4.80 2.18 -9.00
CA ALA A 21 -5.24 1.39 -7.87
C ALA A 21 -6.74 1.06 -7.93
N ILE A 22 -7.11 -0.07 -7.32
CA ILE A 22 -8.50 -0.51 -7.13
C ILE A 22 -8.70 -0.77 -5.64
N TYR A 23 -9.81 -0.30 -5.07
CA TYR A 23 -10.18 -0.65 -3.71
C TYR A 23 -10.46 -2.15 -3.59
N LYS A 24 -9.85 -2.80 -2.59
CA LYS A 24 -10.01 -4.23 -2.33
C LYS A 24 -10.83 -4.48 -1.08
N THR A 25 -10.39 -3.95 0.07
CA THR A 25 -11.07 -4.18 1.35
C THR A 25 -10.60 -3.18 2.42
N GLU A 26 -11.26 -3.21 3.57
CA GLU A 26 -10.79 -2.66 4.82
C GLU A 26 -10.22 -3.77 5.71
N ARG A 27 -9.08 -3.53 6.36
CA ARG A 27 -8.54 -4.45 7.36
C ARG A 27 -7.82 -3.71 8.46
N ASP A 28 -7.75 -4.36 9.61
CA ASP A 28 -6.89 -3.97 10.72
C ASP A 28 -5.50 -4.58 10.51
N ILE A 29 -4.45 -3.77 10.66
CA ILE A 29 -3.07 -4.25 10.75
C ILE A 29 -2.46 -3.84 12.08
N TYR A 30 -1.56 -4.65 12.63
CA TYR A 30 -0.85 -4.28 13.86
C TYR A 30 0.40 -3.48 13.51
N VAL A 31 0.45 -2.22 13.95
CA VAL A 31 1.62 -1.34 13.86
C VAL A 31 2.10 -1.06 15.27
N ASN A 32 3.34 -1.42 15.58
CA ASN A 32 3.92 -1.26 16.92
C ASN A 32 3.07 -1.84 18.06
N GLY A 33 2.39 -2.96 17.80
CA GLY A 33 1.53 -3.63 18.78
C GLY A 33 0.11 -3.06 18.90
N ALA A 34 -0.20 -1.95 18.24
CA ALA A 34 -1.55 -1.39 18.20
C ALA A 34 -2.27 -1.75 16.88
N PRO A 35 -3.56 -2.14 16.91
CA PRO A 35 -4.33 -2.33 15.70
C PRO A 35 -4.63 -0.98 15.04
N VAL A 36 -4.39 -0.90 13.74
CA VAL A 36 -4.65 0.27 12.89
C VAL A 36 -5.58 -0.17 11.76
N ARG A 37 -6.82 0.29 11.82
CA ARG A 37 -7.82 0.13 10.75
C ARG A 37 -7.41 0.94 9.53
N GLY A 38 -7.43 0.34 8.34
CA GLY A 38 -7.11 1.03 7.09
C GLY A 38 -7.70 0.35 5.87
N ARG A 39 -7.47 0.98 4.71
CA ARG A 39 -7.91 0.46 3.41
C ARG A 39 -6.76 -0.21 2.67
N VAL A 40 -7.10 -1.27 1.96
CA VAL A 40 -6.21 -2.03 1.09
C VAL A 40 -6.62 -1.80 -0.35
N PHE A 41 -5.64 -1.51 -1.18
CA PHE A 41 -5.80 -1.35 -2.62
C PHE A 41 -4.89 -2.33 -3.35
N THR A 42 -5.36 -2.87 -4.46
CA THR A 42 -4.50 -3.53 -5.44
C THR A 42 -4.07 -2.50 -6.45
N ALA A 43 -2.77 -2.35 -6.65
CA ALA A 43 -2.20 -1.32 -7.48
C ALA A 43 -1.17 -1.86 -8.47
N SER A 44 -0.96 -1.11 -9.54
CA SER A 44 0.11 -1.35 -10.47
C SER A 44 0.61 -0.03 -11.02
N SER A 45 1.83 -0.06 -11.54
CA SER A 45 2.44 1.05 -12.25
C SER A 45 3.31 0.53 -13.40
N GLU A 46 3.96 1.46 -14.10
CA GLU A 46 4.92 1.12 -15.14
C GLU A 46 6.14 0.35 -14.59
N LYS A 47 6.62 0.72 -13.39
CA LYS A 47 7.83 0.16 -12.79
C LYS A 47 7.58 -1.06 -11.89
N GLN A 48 6.38 -1.17 -11.34
CA GLN A 48 6.01 -2.30 -10.49
C GLN A 48 4.63 -2.85 -10.88
N ARG A 49 4.59 -4.13 -11.21
CA ARG A 49 3.33 -4.83 -11.49
C ARG A 49 2.76 -5.37 -10.18
N ASP A 50 1.45 -5.23 -10.03
CA ASP A 50 0.64 -5.88 -8.99
C ASP A 50 1.23 -5.85 -7.56
N PHE A 51 1.13 -4.69 -6.90
CA PHE A 51 1.48 -4.48 -5.49
C PHE A 51 0.25 -4.11 -4.65
N GLU A 52 0.29 -4.38 -3.34
CA GLU A 52 -0.74 -3.94 -2.41
C GLU A 52 -0.35 -2.60 -1.82
N ILE A 53 -1.33 -1.71 -1.66
CA ILE A 53 -1.19 -0.46 -0.91
C ILE A 53 -2.05 -0.57 0.33
N PHE A 54 -1.46 -0.34 1.49
CA PHE A 54 -2.20 -0.13 2.73
C PHE A 54 -2.16 1.35 3.12
N VAL A 55 -3.34 1.91 3.36
CA VAL A 55 -3.49 3.30 3.84
C VAL A 55 -4.14 3.26 5.22
N PRO A 56 -3.46 3.73 6.28
CA PRO A 56 -3.98 3.74 7.64
C PRO A 56 -5.07 4.78 7.78
N HIS A 57 -6.02 4.55 8.68
CA HIS A 57 -7.16 5.43 8.97
C HIS A 57 -8.07 5.68 7.75
N LEU A 58 -9.35 5.38 7.89
CA LEU A 58 -10.32 5.47 6.78
C LEU A 58 -10.49 6.89 6.20
N ARG A 59 -10.08 7.94 6.93
CA ARG A 59 -10.08 9.33 6.43
C ARG A 59 -8.93 9.66 5.46
N ASN A 60 -7.87 8.86 5.43
CA ASN A 60 -6.66 9.13 4.65
C ASN A 60 -6.75 8.59 3.21
N SER A 61 -7.88 7.99 2.85
CA SER A 61 -8.18 7.56 1.49
C SER A 61 -9.69 7.64 1.30
N GLN A 62 -10.16 7.41 0.08
CA GLN A 62 -11.55 7.08 -0.19
C GLN A 62 -11.66 5.66 -0.74
N MET A 63 -12.87 5.10 -0.74
CA MET A 63 -13.14 3.90 -1.54
C MET A 63 -13.14 4.33 -3.02
N LEU A 64 -12.42 3.59 -3.85
CA LEU A 64 -12.31 3.88 -5.28
C LEU A 64 -13.47 3.21 -6.03
N ASN A 65 -14.06 3.92 -6.98
CA ASN A 65 -15.14 3.40 -7.82
C ASN A 65 -14.55 2.77 -9.09
N GLY A 66 -13.77 1.71 -8.90
CA GLY A 66 -13.06 1.02 -9.98
C GLY A 66 -11.55 1.26 -9.96
N ARG A 67 -10.92 1.21 -11.14
CA ARG A 67 -9.47 1.41 -11.30
C ARG A 67 -9.16 2.87 -11.61
N GLU A 68 -8.62 3.57 -10.63
CA GLU A 68 -8.34 5.00 -10.72
C GLU A 68 -6.84 5.29 -10.65
N GLU A 69 -6.41 6.38 -11.25
CA GLU A 69 -5.04 6.88 -11.08
C GLU A 69 -4.94 7.58 -9.71
N VAL A 70 -3.90 7.26 -8.97
CA VAL A 70 -3.75 7.68 -7.58
C VAL A 70 -2.34 8.21 -7.30
N LYS A 71 -2.27 9.14 -6.36
CA LYS A 71 -1.04 9.65 -5.79
C LYS A 71 -0.90 9.17 -4.35
N LEU A 72 0.29 8.67 -4.01
CA LEU A 72 0.63 8.24 -2.67
C LEU A 72 1.42 9.32 -1.95
N ILE A 73 1.00 9.65 -0.73
CA ILE A 73 1.69 10.60 0.13
C ILE A 73 2.52 9.80 1.14
N ASP A 74 3.81 10.11 1.20
CA ASP A 74 4.81 9.44 2.04
C ASP A 74 4.79 7.90 1.90
N PRO A 75 4.93 7.33 0.69
CA PRO A 75 4.93 5.88 0.52
C PRO A 75 6.23 5.25 1.04
N VAL A 76 6.10 4.18 1.81
CA VAL A 76 7.22 3.37 2.31
C VAL A 76 6.95 1.89 2.02
N ALA A 77 7.97 1.15 1.60
CA ALA A 77 7.91 -0.30 1.59
C ALA A 77 8.19 -0.80 3.01
N ARG A 78 7.31 -1.67 3.52
CA ARG A 78 7.57 -2.39 4.77
C ARG A 78 7.89 -3.84 4.44
N ILE A 79 9.16 -4.22 4.57
CA ILE A 79 9.59 -5.60 4.39
C ILE A 79 9.30 -6.34 5.70
N ASN A 80 8.28 -7.20 5.69
CA ASN A 80 8.01 -8.05 6.84
C ASN A 80 8.99 -9.24 6.83
N VAL A 81 10.12 -9.09 7.52
CA VAL A 81 11.23 -10.06 7.57
C VAL A 81 10.80 -11.46 8.07
N LYS A 82 9.57 -11.62 8.58
CA LYS A 82 9.01 -12.91 9.03
C LYS A 82 8.27 -13.74 7.98
N ARG A 83 8.07 -13.26 6.74
CA ARG A 83 7.25 -13.97 5.73
C ARG A 83 8.02 -14.58 4.55
N ASN A 84 9.34 -14.72 4.63
CA ASN A 84 10.10 -15.29 3.51
C ASN A 84 10.12 -16.83 3.44
N ASN A 85 9.34 -17.54 4.27
CA ASN A 85 9.25 -19.00 4.23
C ASN A 85 7.90 -19.48 4.78
N ILE A 86 6.95 -19.80 3.92
CA ILE A 86 5.98 -20.93 4.00
C ILE A 86 5.09 -20.85 2.75
N GLY A 87 5.31 -21.81 1.84
CA GLY A 87 4.31 -22.46 0.97
C GLY A 87 3.26 -21.61 0.24
N ASN A 88 3.45 -21.51 -1.08
CA ASN A 88 2.38 -21.71 -2.08
C ASN A 88 1.19 -20.72 -2.10
N SER A 89 1.46 -19.44 -2.31
CA SER A 89 0.47 -18.51 -2.88
C SER A 89 1.17 -17.52 -3.79
N ARG A 90 0.57 -17.23 -4.96
CA ARG A 90 0.91 -16.13 -5.89
C ARG A 90 0.76 -14.77 -5.18
N SER A 91 1.60 -14.56 -4.17
CA SER A 91 1.48 -13.47 -3.22
C SER A 91 2.02 -12.24 -3.90
N ILE A 92 1.22 -11.18 -3.89
CA ILE A 92 1.68 -9.85 -4.22
C ILE A 92 2.86 -9.53 -3.27
N ASP A 93 4.09 -9.58 -3.79
CA ASP A 93 5.31 -9.60 -2.97
C ASP A 93 5.60 -8.26 -2.28
N MET A 94 4.99 -7.18 -2.76
CA MET A 94 5.23 -5.83 -2.28
C MET A 94 3.98 -5.23 -1.62
N VAL A 95 4.12 -4.88 -0.33
CA VAL A 95 3.13 -4.07 0.40
C VAL A 95 3.72 -2.67 0.62
N VAL A 96 3.10 -1.70 -0.02
CA VAL A 96 3.38 -0.27 0.15
C VAL A 96 2.49 0.27 1.25
N TYR A 97 3.09 0.84 2.28
CA TYR A 97 2.38 1.64 3.26
C TYR A 97 2.43 3.10 2.82
N ALA A 98 1.27 3.73 2.62
CA ALA A 98 1.21 5.15 2.30
C ALA A 98 0.42 5.88 3.37
N LYS A 99 0.89 7.05 3.82
CA LYS A 99 0.20 7.84 4.84
C LYS A 99 -1.17 8.31 4.35
N ARG A 100 -1.28 8.63 3.06
CA ARG A 100 -2.52 9.06 2.40
C ARG A 100 -2.52 8.59 0.94
N LEU A 101 -3.71 8.37 0.39
CA LEU A 101 -3.95 8.12 -1.03
C LEU A 101 -4.96 9.13 -1.57
N GLU A 102 -4.61 9.78 -2.67
CA GLU A 102 -5.42 10.80 -3.34
C GLU A 102 -5.69 10.38 -4.78
N VAL A 103 -6.90 10.60 -5.28
CA VAL A 103 -7.24 10.31 -6.69
C VAL A 103 -6.78 11.46 -7.58
N VAL A 104 -6.05 11.13 -8.64
CA VAL A 104 -5.59 12.08 -9.65
C VAL A 104 -6.71 12.27 -10.66
N GLY A 105 -7.43 13.39 -10.58
CA GLY A 105 -8.52 13.73 -11.49
C GLY A 105 -9.94 13.47 -10.95
N GLY A 106 -10.09 13.16 -9.66
CA GLY A 106 -11.40 13.19 -9.01
C GLY A 106 -11.91 14.64 -8.97
N ASN A 107 -12.92 14.94 -9.80
CA ASN A 107 -13.65 16.20 -9.72
C ASN A 107 -14.12 16.41 -8.27
N LYS A 108 -13.82 17.59 -7.71
CA LYS A 108 -14.52 18.11 -6.54
C LYS A 108 -15.95 18.50 -6.93
#